data_AF-A0A538ATL2-F1
#
_entry.id   AF-A0A538ATL2-F1
#
_cell.length_a   1.000
_cell.length_b   1.000
_cell.length_c   1.000
_cell.angle_alpha   90.00
_cell.angle_beta   90.00
_cell.angle_gamma   90.00
#
_symmetry.space_group_name_H-M   'P 1'
#
loop_
_entity.id
_entity.type
_entity.pdbx_description
1 polymer ?
#
loop_
_entity_poly.entity_id
_entity_poly.type
_entity_poly.pdbx_seq_one_letter_code
_entity_poly.pdbx_strand_id
1 'polypeptide(L)'
;VGETVQREIWPCKDGYVSFGLRGGPARIPGLKRLVAWMNEEGLATPALRDRDWDSYNHNLLSQAEVGEISEPIAAFFLTKTMTELYDAALTRGLMLAPANTAREILASRQYASRDLFVQMEDTALGVVPLVRSFVVSDAVPGAQGAAP
;
A
#
# COMPACT_ATOMS: atom_id res chain seq x y z
N VAL A 1 21.36 -16.94 8.85
CA VAL A 1 20.70 -16.39 7.63
C VAL A 1 20.18 -15.01 7.99
N GLY A 2 20.84 -13.98 7.45
CA GLY A 2 20.36 -12.61 7.24
C GLY A 2 19.74 -11.81 8.39
N GLU A 3 20.55 -11.28 9.31
CA GLU A 3 20.14 -10.24 10.27
C GLU A 3 20.10 -8.83 9.61
N THR A 4 19.38 -8.67 8.50
CA THR A 4 19.19 -7.33 7.91
C THR A 4 17.88 -6.71 8.37
N VAL A 5 17.91 -5.42 8.71
CA VAL A 5 16.70 -4.65 9.02
C VAL A 5 16.19 -4.03 7.73
N GLN A 6 15.00 -4.47 7.28
CA GLN A 6 14.32 -3.97 6.10
C GLN A 6 13.09 -3.17 6.50
N ARG A 7 12.89 -2.03 5.84
CA ARG A 7 11.73 -1.17 6.06
C ARG A 7 10.51 -1.70 5.30
N GLU A 8 9.38 -1.75 5.99
CA GLU A 8 8.08 -2.13 5.41
C GLU A 8 7.09 -0.97 5.35
N ILE A 9 7.21 -0.02 6.27
CA ILE A 9 6.38 1.18 6.36
C ILE A 9 7.25 2.39 6.06
N TRP A 10 6.85 3.16 5.06
CA TRP A 10 7.65 4.23 4.48
C TRP A 10 6.95 5.57 4.67
N PRO A 11 7.65 6.61 5.15
CA PRO A 11 7.08 7.95 5.14
C PRO A 11 6.91 8.41 3.69
N CYS A 12 5.83 9.14 3.45
CA CYS A 12 5.56 9.85 2.21
C CYS A 12 5.14 11.29 2.53
N LYS A 13 4.76 12.07 1.53
CA LYS A 13 4.52 13.52 1.67
C LYS A 13 3.47 13.88 2.73
N ASP A 14 2.45 13.05 2.90
CA ASP A 14 1.30 13.31 3.78
C ASP A 14 0.91 12.12 4.67
N GLY A 15 1.84 11.19 4.93
CA GLY A 15 1.57 10.03 5.78
C GLY A 15 2.56 8.90 5.56
N TYR A 16 2.04 7.66 5.52
CA TYR A 16 2.85 6.46 5.36
C TYR A 16 2.24 5.47 4.36
N VAL A 17 3.09 4.68 3.72
CA VAL A 17 2.67 3.57 2.85
C VAL A 17 3.37 2.28 3.27
N SER A 18 2.71 1.15 3.09
CA SER A 18 3.29 -0.18 3.23
C SER A 18 3.81 -0.67 1.87
N PHE A 19 5.09 -1.05 1.84
CA PHE A 19 5.74 -1.61 0.66
C PHE A 19 6.91 -2.52 1.06
N GLY A 20 6.78 -3.82 0.85
CA GLY A 20 7.87 -4.76 1.17
C GLY A 20 8.90 -4.93 0.05
N LEU A 21 10.19 -4.98 0.39
CA LEU A 21 11.22 -5.51 -0.53
C LEU A 21 11.26 -7.04 -0.51
N ARG A 22 10.80 -7.65 0.60
CA ARG A 22 10.66 -9.10 0.77
C ARG A 22 9.41 -9.65 0.09
N GLY A 23 9.45 -10.97 -0.18
CA GLY A 23 8.35 -11.73 -0.77
C GLY A 23 8.74 -12.65 -1.93
N GLY A 24 10.05 -12.82 -2.17
CA GLY A 24 10.57 -13.76 -3.17
C GLY A 24 10.27 -13.37 -4.62
N PRO A 25 10.33 -14.34 -5.56
CA PRO A 25 10.20 -14.06 -7.00
C PRO A 25 8.91 -13.35 -7.41
N ALA A 26 7.82 -13.56 -6.67
CA ALA A 26 6.54 -12.91 -6.93
C ALA A 26 6.60 -11.36 -6.85
N ARG A 27 7.58 -10.80 -6.12
CA ARG A 27 7.75 -9.35 -5.97
C ARG A 27 8.55 -8.71 -7.09
N ILE A 28 9.38 -9.48 -7.79
CA ILE A 28 10.32 -8.97 -8.79
C ILE A 28 9.61 -8.12 -9.87
N PRO A 29 8.47 -8.54 -10.46
CA PRO A 29 7.78 -7.71 -11.44
C PRO A 29 7.33 -6.35 -10.88
N GLY A 30 6.88 -6.32 -9.63
CA GLY A 30 6.50 -5.08 -8.95
C GLY A 30 7.68 -4.16 -8.69
N LEU A 31 8.83 -4.71 -8.27
CA LEU A 31 10.07 -3.96 -8.04
C LEU A 31 10.58 -3.33 -9.35
N LYS A 32 10.62 -4.11 -10.44
CA LYS A 32 10.98 -3.62 -11.78
C LYS A 32 10.07 -2.46 -12.23
N ARG A 33 8.76 -2.57 -12.00
CA ARG A 33 7.79 -1.51 -12.34
C ARG A 33 7.97 -0.25 -11.50
N LEU A 34 8.30 -0.40 -10.21
CA LEU A 34 8.64 0.75 -9.35
C LEU A 34 9.91 1.44 -9.85
N VAL A 35 10.99 0.70 -10.13
CA VAL A 35 12.25 1.27 -10.63
C VAL A 35 12.06 1.95 -11.98
N ALA A 36 11.28 1.35 -12.88
CA ALA A 36 10.92 1.99 -14.15
C ALA A 36 10.21 3.33 -13.93
N TRP A 37 9.24 3.39 -13.02
CA TRP A 37 8.56 4.64 -12.66
C TRP A 37 9.51 5.67 -12.04
N MET A 38 10.39 5.26 -11.13
CA MET A 38 11.42 6.14 -10.59
C MET A 38 12.34 6.68 -11.69
N ASN A 39 12.65 5.87 -12.71
CA ASN A 39 13.49 6.27 -13.83
C ASN A 39 12.77 7.24 -14.78
N GLU A 40 11.47 7.05 -15.03
CA GLU A 40 10.61 8.01 -15.76
C GLU A 40 10.66 9.40 -15.12
N GLU A 41 10.76 9.46 -13.79
CA GLU A 41 10.85 10.72 -13.03
C GLU A 41 12.28 11.19 -12.74
N GLY A 42 13.29 10.51 -13.27
CA GLY A 42 14.70 10.87 -13.08
C GLY A 42 15.26 10.65 -11.67
N LEU A 43 14.59 9.83 -10.85
CA LEU A 43 14.93 9.56 -9.45
C LEU A 43 15.48 8.14 -9.22
N ALA A 44 15.59 7.31 -10.25
CA ALA A 44 16.24 6.01 -10.15
C ALA A 44 17.77 6.15 -10.13
N THR A 45 18.40 5.73 -9.03
CA THR A 45 19.86 5.65 -8.92
C THR A 45 20.41 4.52 -9.80
N PRO A 46 21.71 4.55 -10.17
CA PRO A 46 22.35 3.43 -10.84
C PRO A 46 22.21 2.09 -10.09
N ALA A 47 22.27 2.13 -8.75
CA ALA A 47 22.11 0.96 -7.89
C ALA A 47 20.71 0.30 -8.00
N LEU A 48 19.70 1.03 -8.45
CA LEU A 48 18.37 0.52 -8.75
C LEU A 48 18.20 0.15 -10.23
N ARG A 49 18.60 1.05 -11.13
CA ARG A 49 18.40 0.91 -12.58
C ARG A 49 19.23 -0.22 -13.18
N ASP A 50 20.49 -0.32 -12.77
CA ASP A 50 21.47 -1.24 -13.38
C ASP A 50 21.52 -2.58 -12.64
N ARG A 51 20.70 -2.76 -11.60
CA ARG A 51 20.60 -3.97 -10.80
C ARG A 51 19.89 -5.08 -11.57
N ASP A 52 20.45 -6.29 -11.52
CA ASP A 52 19.76 -7.49 -11.97
C ASP A 52 18.66 -7.87 -10.98
N TRP A 53 17.43 -7.44 -11.29
CA TRP A 53 16.26 -7.75 -10.49
C TRP A 53 15.79 -9.20 -10.64
N ASP A 54 16.18 -9.93 -11.69
CA ASP A 54 15.77 -11.33 -11.89
C ASP A 54 16.50 -12.29 -10.94
N SER A 55 17.74 -11.96 -10.56
CA SER A 55 18.49 -12.68 -9.54
C SER A 55 18.32 -12.12 -8.12
N TYR A 56 17.45 -11.11 -7.94
CA TYR A 56 17.24 -10.46 -6.66
C TYR A 56 16.75 -11.43 -5.57
N ASN A 57 17.51 -11.51 -4.48
CA ASN A 57 17.13 -12.27 -3.29
C ASN A 57 17.40 -11.45 -2.02
N HIS A 58 16.32 -10.93 -1.42
CA HIS A 58 16.36 -10.15 -0.18
C HIS A 58 17.06 -10.84 1.01
N ASN A 59 17.20 -12.17 1.03
CA ASN A 59 17.88 -12.90 2.10
C ASN A 59 19.41 -12.93 1.96
N LEU A 60 19.93 -12.57 0.79
CA LEU A 60 21.35 -12.61 0.47
C LEU A 60 22.02 -11.23 0.55
N LEU A 61 21.24 -10.18 0.78
CA LEU A 61 21.74 -8.81 0.85
C LEU A 61 22.46 -8.57 2.19
N SER A 62 23.55 -7.82 2.12
CA SER A 62 24.11 -7.11 3.26
C SER A 62 23.24 -5.91 3.65
N GLN A 63 23.43 -5.40 4.87
CA GLN A 63 22.71 -4.21 5.32
C GLN A 63 23.03 -2.97 4.45
N ALA A 64 24.26 -2.87 3.92
CA ALA A 64 24.65 -1.79 3.01
C ALA A 64 23.87 -1.86 1.69
N GLU A 65 23.75 -3.05 1.09
CA GLU A 65 22.97 -3.24 -0.14
C GLU A 65 21.48 -2.99 0.06
N VAL A 66 20.95 -3.28 1.26
CA VAL A 66 19.58 -2.88 1.63
C VAL A 66 19.45 -1.35 1.64
N GLY A 67 20.44 -0.64 2.19
CA GLY A 67 20.51 0.83 2.17
C GLY A 67 20.49 1.40 0.75
N GLU A 68 21.35 0.88 -0.13
CA GLU A 68 21.44 1.31 -1.54
C GLU A 68 20.13 1.19 -2.32
N ILE A 69 19.27 0.24 -1.94
CA ILE A 69 17.93 0.07 -2.52
C ILE A 69 16.91 0.97 -1.83
N SER A 70 16.89 0.92 -0.50
CA SER A 70 15.81 1.50 0.30
C SER A 70 15.88 3.01 0.38
N GLU A 71 17.07 3.60 0.42
CA GLU A 71 17.23 5.06 0.55
C GLU A 71 16.67 5.81 -0.67
N PRO A 72 16.97 5.44 -1.93
CA PRO A 72 16.36 6.11 -3.07
C PRO A 72 14.84 5.90 -3.15
N ILE A 73 14.34 4.73 -2.77
CA ILE A 73 12.89 4.47 -2.70
C ILE A 73 12.23 5.35 -1.62
N ALA A 74 12.86 5.49 -0.45
CA ALA A 74 12.37 6.36 0.61
C ALA A 74 12.34 7.84 0.15
N ALA A 75 13.40 8.31 -0.52
CA ALA A 75 13.45 9.66 -1.07
C ALA A 75 12.35 9.87 -2.12
N PHE A 76 12.13 8.89 -2.99
CA PHE A 76 11.06 8.92 -3.98
C PHE A 76 9.67 9.00 -3.34
N PHE A 77 9.38 8.16 -2.35
CA PHE A 77 8.09 8.17 -1.65
C PHE A 77 7.81 9.49 -0.91
N LEU A 78 8.84 10.17 -0.40
CA LEU A 78 8.68 11.51 0.19
C LEU A 78 8.20 12.58 -0.80
N THR A 79 8.36 12.37 -2.11
CA THR A 79 7.87 13.30 -3.14
C THR A 79 6.38 13.14 -3.45
N LYS A 80 5.76 12.04 -3.00
CA LYS A 80 4.40 11.64 -3.37
C LYS A 80 3.49 11.59 -2.15
N THR A 81 2.22 11.88 -2.34
CA THR A 81 1.17 11.65 -1.35
C THR A 81 0.78 10.17 -1.30
N MET A 82 0.13 9.75 -0.20
CA MET A 82 -0.46 8.41 -0.07
C MET A 82 -1.41 8.10 -1.22
N THR A 83 -2.20 9.10 -1.66
CA THR A 83 -3.16 8.96 -2.77
C THR A 83 -2.45 8.74 -4.10
N GLU A 84 -1.43 9.54 -4.43
CA GLU A 84 -0.66 9.37 -5.67
C GLU A 84 0.05 8.01 -5.72
N LEU A 85 0.62 7.56 -4.60
CA LEU A 85 1.27 6.25 -4.50
C LEU A 85 0.26 5.11 -4.67
N TYR A 86 -0.93 5.22 -4.08
CA TYR A 86 -1.95 4.20 -4.20
C TYR A 86 -2.56 4.13 -5.60
N ASP A 87 -2.86 5.27 -6.22
CA ASP A 87 -3.35 5.33 -7.61
C ASP A 87 -2.29 4.79 -8.59
N ALA A 88 -1.01 5.09 -8.37
CA ALA A 88 0.09 4.47 -9.09
C ALA A 88 0.17 2.96 -8.85
N ALA A 89 -0.07 2.50 -7.63
CA ALA A 89 -0.07 1.07 -7.31
C ALA A 89 -1.16 0.30 -8.08
N LEU A 90 -2.36 0.88 -8.18
CA LEU A 90 -3.46 0.32 -8.95
C LEU A 90 -3.17 0.29 -10.45
N THR A 91 -2.68 1.39 -11.01
CA THR A 91 -2.43 1.51 -12.45
C THR A 91 -1.20 0.74 -12.93
N ARG A 92 -0.15 0.65 -12.10
CA ARG A 92 1.13 0.00 -12.43
C ARG A 92 1.25 -1.41 -11.84
N GLY A 93 0.27 -1.89 -11.08
CA GLY A 93 0.31 -3.22 -10.46
C GLY A 93 1.42 -3.36 -9.42
N LEU A 94 1.53 -2.39 -8.52
CA LEU A 94 2.45 -2.42 -7.38
C LEU A 94 1.76 -3.01 -6.15
N MET A 95 2.47 -3.83 -5.38
CA MET A 95 2.02 -4.27 -4.06
C MET A 95 2.33 -3.20 -3.03
N LEU A 96 1.55 -2.11 -3.07
CA LEU A 96 1.65 -0.97 -2.17
C LEU A 96 0.26 -0.61 -1.65
N ALA A 97 0.17 -0.32 -0.36
CA ALA A 97 -1.08 0.14 0.27
C ALA A 97 -0.80 1.33 1.20
N PRO A 98 -1.68 2.34 1.24
CA PRO A 98 -1.54 3.46 2.18
C PRO A 98 -1.85 3.00 3.62
N ALA A 99 -1.15 3.57 4.59
CA ALA A 99 -1.41 3.37 6.02
C ALA A 99 -2.52 4.34 6.47
N ASN A 100 -3.74 4.03 6.05
CA ASN A 100 -4.91 4.89 6.26
C ASN A 100 -5.28 5.06 7.74
N THR A 101 -5.61 6.30 8.13
CA THR A 101 -6.30 6.57 9.39
C THR A 101 -7.81 6.34 9.23
N ALA A 102 -8.57 6.50 10.31
CA ALA A 102 -10.03 6.45 10.25
C ALA A 102 -10.63 7.43 9.21
N ARG A 103 -10.00 8.59 9.02
CA ARG A 103 -10.43 9.58 8.01
C ARG A 103 -10.33 9.01 6.59
N GLU A 104 -9.17 8.47 6.23
CA GLU A 104 -8.96 7.91 4.89
C GLU A 104 -9.75 6.61 4.68
N ILE A 105 -9.96 5.81 5.74
CA ILE A 105 -10.84 4.64 5.69
C ILE A 105 -12.27 5.05 5.34
N LEU A 106 -12.84 6.04 6.02
CA LEU A 106 -14.20 6.51 5.74
C LEU A 106 -14.33 7.11 4.33
N ALA A 107 -13.27 7.73 3.81
CA ALA A 107 -13.22 8.30 2.47
C ALA A 107 -12.83 7.31 1.35
N SER A 108 -12.58 6.04 1.68
CA SER A 108 -12.02 5.06 0.73
C SER A 108 -13.00 4.70 -0.39
N ARG A 109 -12.57 4.90 -1.65
CA ARG A 109 -13.30 4.45 -2.85
C ARG A 109 -13.55 2.95 -2.85
N GLN A 110 -12.63 2.15 -2.31
CA GLN A 110 -12.75 0.68 -2.21
C GLN A 110 -13.88 0.27 -1.25
N TYR A 111 -14.03 0.97 -0.13
CA TYR A 111 -15.06 0.65 0.87
C TYR A 111 -16.41 1.24 0.49
N ALA A 112 -16.42 2.42 -0.13
CA ALA A 112 -17.63 2.99 -0.72
C ALA A 112 -18.22 2.08 -1.81
N SER A 113 -17.39 1.49 -2.68
CA SER A 113 -17.86 0.56 -3.72
C SER A 113 -18.47 -0.75 -3.19
N ARG A 114 -18.42 -0.98 -1.88
CA ARG A 114 -18.93 -2.19 -1.19
C ARG A 114 -20.03 -1.86 -0.18
N ASP A 115 -20.46 -0.59 -0.13
CA ASP A 115 -21.38 -0.07 0.88
C ASP A 115 -20.97 -0.50 2.29
N LEU A 116 -19.66 -0.47 2.58
CA LEU A 116 -19.12 -1.04 3.82
C LEU A 116 -19.64 -0.30 5.06
N PHE A 117 -19.79 1.02 4.95
CA PHE A 117 -20.28 1.85 6.04
C PHE A 117 -21.74 2.22 5.81
N VAL A 118 -22.60 1.84 6.75
CA VAL A 118 -24.01 2.20 6.78
C VAL A 118 -24.23 3.30 7.82
N GLN A 119 -25.10 4.26 7.50
CA GLN A 119 -25.46 5.33 8.43
C GLN A 119 -26.51 4.81 9.41
N MET A 120 -26.22 4.91 10.70
CA MET A 120 -27.05 4.40 11.79
C MET A 120 -27.42 5.52 12.74
N GLU A 121 -28.70 5.61 13.11
CA GLU A 121 -29.15 6.56 14.13
C GLU A 121 -28.86 5.99 15.53
N ASP A 122 -28.15 6.77 16.33
CA ASP A 122 -27.89 6.51 17.74
C ASP A 122 -28.46 7.66 18.59
N THR A 123 -29.08 7.31 19.71
CA THR A 123 -29.79 8.27 20.56
C THR A 123 -28.86 9.25 21.28
N ALA A 124 -27.58 8.90 21.47
CA ALA A 124 -26.58 9.76 22.11
C ALA A 124 -25.64 10.43 21.10
N LEU A 125 -25.34 9.77 19.99
CA LEU A 125 -24.31 10.21 19.02
C LEU A 125 -24.89 10.80 17.73
N GLY A 126 -26.19 10.72 17.52
CA GLY A 126 -26.82 11.11 16.26
C GLY A 126 -26.55 10.08 15.16
N VAL A 127 -26.33 10.53 13.92
CA VAL A 127 -26.07 9.62 12.79
C VAL A 127 -24.59 9.25 12.74
N VAL A 128 -24.28 7.95 12.87
CA VAL A 128 -22.91 7.42 12.90
C VAL A 128 -22.69 6.37 11.79
N PRO A 129 -21.52 6.37 11.11
CA PRO A 129 -21.18 5.34 10.15
C PRO A 129 -20.70 4.07 10.87
N LEU A 130 -21.41 2.96 10.72
CA LEU A 130 -21.03 1.65 11.25
C LEU A 130 -20.68 0.66 10.13
N VAL A 131 -19.77 -0.26 10.42
CA VAL A 131 -19.37 -1.31 9.49
C VAL A 131 -20.50 -2.34 9.36
N ARG A 132 -20.96 -2.61 8.13
CA ARG A 132 -21.94 -3.66 7.86
C ARG A 132 -21.35 -5.06 8.05
N SER A 133 -22.19 -6.10 7.92
CA SER A 133 -21.72 -7.48 7.83
C SER A 133 -20.64 -7.65 6.75
N PHE A 134 -19.51 -8.24 7.13
CA PHE A 134 -18.43 -8.62 6.21
C PHE A 134 -18.84 -9.74 5.24
N VAL A 135 -19.92 -10.46 5.54
CA VAL A 135 -20.49 -11.50 4.67
C VAL A 135 -21.68 -10.91 3.92
N VAL A 136 -21.62 -10.98 2.59
CA VAL A 136 -22.72 -10.64 1.68
C VAL A 136 -23.14 -11.91 0.97
N SER A 137 -24.44 -12.21 0.97
CA SER A 137 -25.01 -13.40 0.33
C SER A 137 -26.32 -13.05 -0.36
N ASP A 138 -26.50 -13.55 -1.58
CA ASP A 138 -27.74 -13.42 -2.34
C ASP A 138 -28.85 -14.36 -1.84
N ALA A 139 -28.51 -15.29 -0.93
CA ALA A 139 -29.45 -16.27 -0.41
C ALA A 139 -30.48 -15.70 0.59
N VAL A 140 -30.26 -14.47 1.09
CA VAL A 140 -31.18 -13.81 2.03
C VAL A 140 -31.44 -12.37 1.57
N PRO A 141 -32.57 -12.11 0.90
CA PRO A 141 -33.04 -10.75 0.65
C PRO A 141 -33.28 -10.05 2.00
N GLY A 142 -32.60 -8.92 2.24
CA GLY A 142 -32.80 -8.13 3.48
C GLY A 142 -31.71 -8.24 4.54
N ALA A 143 -30.61 -8.97 4.32
CA ALA A 143 -29.38 -8.83 5.13
C ALA A 143 -28.63 -7.49 4.89
N GLN A 144 -29.37 -6.45 4.49
CA GLN A 144 -28.98 -5.05 4.39
C GLN A 144 -29.40 -4.27 5.66
N GLY A 145 -29.91 -4.95 6.69
CA GLY A 145 -30.35 -4.34 7.93
C GLY A 145 -29.20 -3.91 8.83
N ALA A 146 -29.25 -2.63 9.20
CA ALA A 146 -28.81 -2.07 10.47
C ALA A 146 -28.39 -3.10 11.53
N ALA A 147 -27.18 -2.92 12.09
CA ALA A 147 -26.78 -3.63 13.29
C ALA A 147 -27.82 -3.41 14.41
N PRO A 148 -28.11 -4.44 15.24
CA PRO A 148 -29.13 -4.36 16.29
C PRO A 148 -28.79 -3.33 17.37
#